data_AF-A0A1R1PC80-F1
#
_entry.id   AF-A0A1R1PC80-F1
#
_cell.length_a   1.000
_cell.length_b   1.000
_cell.length_c   1.000
_cell.angle_alpha   90.00
_cell.angle_beta   90.00
_cell.angle_gamma   90.00
#
_symmetry.space_group_name_H-M   'P 1'
#
loop_
_entity.id
_entity.type
_entity.pdbx_description
1 polymer ?
#
loop_
_entity_poly.entity_id
_entity_poly.type
_entity_poly.pdbx_seq_one_letter_code
_entity_poly.pdbx_strand_id
1 'polypeptide(L)'
;MLTCCPEMCGDSPLLEHAIEKNKLGVVKLLLKDVASLNDNEYNYVFWACENDNLEILKLIFEKGAKIREGSESGVIETCENDNLEILKLLLERNPNLVLEKDYGLEAAIEHENMEMVNLLIKHGADTSEYIESIMELADELDCDDLSESCEYNAGEYKKLKRS
;
A
#
# COMPACT_ATOMS: atom_id res chain seq x y z
N MET A 1 0.66 -30.15 31.18
CA MET A 1 -0.03 -30.43 29.91
C MET A 1 -1.31 -29.62 29.87
N LEU A 2 -1.25 -28.43 29.28
CA LEU A 2 -2.39 -27.70 28.73
C LEU A 2 -1.88 -26.98 27.49
N THR A 3 -1.71 -27.75 26.42
CA THR A 3 -1.63 -27.23 25.05
C THR A 3 -3.05 -26.78 24.70
N CYS A 4 -3.40 -25.54 25.03
CA CYS A 4 -4.58 -24.91 24.46
C CYS A 4 -4.35 -24.80 22.94
N CYS A 5 -5.30 -25.33 22.18
CA CYS A 5 -5.23 -25.49 20.74
C CYS A 5 -4.86 -24.16 20.04
N PRO A 6 -3.87 -24.13 19.14
CA PRO A 6 -3.42 -22.91 18.45
C PRO A 6 -4.35 -22.44 17.31
N GLU A 7 -5.62 -22.82 17.34
CA GLU A 7 -6.60 -22.52 16.29
C GLU A 7 -7.89 -21.98 16.93
N MET A 8 -7.80 -20.83 17.60
CA MET A 8 -9.01 -20.05 17.93
C MET A 8 -9.38 -19.18 16.72
N CYS A 9 -10.05 -19.76 15.73
CA CYS A 9 -10.73 -19.04 14.62
C CYS A 9 -12.00 -18.27 15.06
N GLY A 10 -12.12 -17.91 16.35
CA GLY A 10 -13.36 -17.34 16.91
C GLY A 10 -13.46 -15.81 16.82
N ASP A 11 -12.33 -15.11 16.77
CA ASP A 11 -12.29 -13.65 16.95
C ASP A 11 -11.91 -12.87 15.67
N SER A 12 -11.54 -13.58 14.60
CA SER A 12 -11.10 -12.98 13.33
C SER A 12 -12.15 -12.07 12.66
N PRO A 13 -13.48 -12.41 12.65
CA PRO A 13 -14.51 -11.49 12.16
C PRO A 13 -14.70 -10.25 13.03
N LEU A 14 -14.58 -10.39 14.35
CA LEU A 14 -14.75 -9.27 15.28
C LEU A 14 -13.57 -8.29 15.16
N LEU A 15 -12.36 -8.82 14.97
CA LEU A 15 -11.17 -8.03 14.72
C LEU A 15 -11.28 -7.27 13.39
N GLU A 16 -11.70 -7.93 12.30
CA GLU A 16 -11.89 -7.25 11.01
C GLU A 16 -12.87 -6.09 11.17
N HIS A 17 -14.04 -6.35 11.76
CA HIS A 17 -15.05 -5.31 11.95
C HIS A 17 -14.56 -4.16 12.85
N ALA A 18 -13.74 -4.46 13.87
CA ALA A 18 -13.14 -3.42 14.69
C ALA A 18 -12.14 -2.55 13.91
N ILE A 19 -11.39 -3.13 12.97
CA ILE A 19 -10.47 -2.41 12.08
C ILE A 19 -11.26 -1.60 11.05
N GLU A 20 -12.22 -2.21 10.37
CA GLU A 20 -13.15 -1.57 9.43
C GLU A 20 -13.81 -0.32 10.04
N LYS A 21 -14.23 -0.41 11.31
CA LYS A 21 -14.84 0.72 12.05
C LYS A 21 -13.83 1.63 12.77
N ASN A 22 -12.54 1.47 12.48
CA ASN A 22 -11.43 2.26 13.00
C ASN A 22 -11.41 2.36 14.55
N LYS A 23 -11.71 1.26 15.24
CA LYS A 23 -11.81 1.21 16.70
C LYS A 23 -10.50 0.76 17.33
N LEU A 24 -9.47 1.61 17.27
CA LEU A 24 -8.12 1.32 17.80
C LEU A 24 -8.10 0.68 19.20
N GLY A 25 -8.92 1.18 20.14
CA GLY A 25 -9.00 0.62 21.49
C GLY A 25 -9.51 -0.82 21.52
N VAL A 26 -10.48 -1.14 20.67
CA VAL A 26 -11.02 -2.50 20.52
C VAL A 26 -9.99 -3.38 19.80
N VAL A 27 -9.36 -2.89 18.74
CA VAL A 27 -8.28 -3.60 18.04
C VAL A 27 -7.16 -3.98 19.02
N LYS A 28 -6.67 -3.04 19.83
CA LYS A 28 -5.65 -3.31 20.86
C LYS A 28 -6.07 -4.35 21.88
N LEU A 29 -7.36 -4.40 22.24
CA LEU A 29 -7.87 -5.41 23.17
C LEU A 29 -7.90 -6.79 22.52
N LEU A 30 -8.41 -6.89 21.29
CA LEU A 30 -8.53 -8.15 20.56
C LEU A 30 -7.15 -8.73 20.21
N LEU A 31 -6.19 -7.90 19.82
CA LEU A 31 -4.83 -8.35 19.46
C LEU A 31 -4.00 -8.88 20.63
N LYS A 32 -4.42 -8.70 21.89
CA LYS A 32 -3.68 -9.22 23.06
C LYS A 32 -3.57 -10.74 23.04
N ASP A 33 -4.67 -11.41 22.70
CA ASP A 33 -4.79 -12.87 22.76
C ASP A 33 -4.57 -13.53 21.37
N VAL A 34 -4.52 -12.72 20.30
CA VAL A 34 -4.19 -13.19 18.95
C VAL A 34 -2.70 -13.53 18.83
N ALA A 35 -2.41 -14.79 18.50
CA ALA A 35 -1.05 -15.27 18.25
C ALA A 35 -0.48 -14.83 16.89
N SER A 36 -1.30 -14.84 15.83
CA SER A 36 -0.90 -14.43 14.48
C SER A 36 -2.10 -14.06 13.60
N LEU A 37 -1.87 -13.20 12.60
CA LEU A 37 -2.82 -12.82 11.54
C LEU A 37 -2.35 -13.27 10.16
N ASN A 38 -1.76 -14.46 10.07
CA ASN A 38 -1.14 -14.97 8.85
C ASN A 38 -2.12 -15.68 7.91
N ASP A 39 -3.37 -15.83 8.32
CA ASP A 39 -4.45 -16.26 7.46
C ASP A 39 -4.76 -15.17 6.42
N ASN A 40 -5.18 -15.59 5.23
CA ASN A 40 -5.60 -14.67 4.17
C ASN A 40 -7.12 -14.49 4.17
N GLU A 41 -7.82 -14.90 5.23
CA GLU A 41 -9.29 -14.90 5.26
C GLU A 41 -9.83 -13.47 5.25
N TYR A 42 -9.20 -12.59 6.03
CA TYR A 42 -9.60 -11.19 6.20
C TYR A 42 -8.56 -10.24 5.63
N ASN A 43 -9.01 -9.09 5.14
CA ASN A 43 -8.11 -8.07 4.58
C ASN A 43 -7.88 -6.92 5.55
N TYR A 44 -7.21 -7.22 6.66
CA TYR A 44 -6.94 -6.25 7.72
C TYR A 44 -6.12 -5.04 7.23
N VAL A 45 -5.21 -5.25 6.28
CA VAL A 45 -4.34 -4.21 5.72
C VAL A 45 -5.17 -3.19 4.95
N PHE A 46 -6.03 -3.66 4.04
CA PHE A 46 -6.92 -2.79 3.27
C PHE A 46 -7.74 -1.87 4.17
N TRP A 47 -8.44 -2.43 5.17
CA TRP A 47 -9.26 -1.63 6.07
C TRP A 47 -8.45 -0.63 6.90
N ALA A 48 -7.20 -0.95 7.26
CA ALA A 48 -6.33 -0.02 7.97
C ALA A 48 -5.86 1.13 7.05
N CYS A 49 -5.59 0.85 5.78
CA CYS A 49 -5.22 1.83 4.76
C CYS A 49 -6.40 2.73 4.38
N GLU A 50 -7.59 2.18 4.17
CA GLU A 50 -8.81 2.95 3.89
C GLU A 50 -9.11 3.94 5.02
N ASN A 51 -8.89 3.52 6.26
CA ASN A 51 -9.07 4.36 7.44
C ASN A 51 -7.91 5.31 7.73
N ASP A 52 -6.89 5.34 6.90
CA ASP A 52 -5.65 6.09 7.07
C ASP A 52 -4.98 5.88 8.45
N ASN A 53 -5.14 4.68 9.03
CA ASN A 53 -4.72 4.41 10.41
C ASN A 53 -3.42 3.61 10.47
N LEU A 54 -2.33 4.36 10.43
CA LEU A 54 -0.97 3.87 10.59
C LEU A 54 -0.74 3.06 11.89
N GLU A 55 -1.38 3.42 13.01
CA GLU A 55 -1.19 2.71 14.27
C GLU A 55 -1.83 1.32 14.22
N ILE A 56 -3.05 1.21 13.68
CA ILE A 56 -3.68 -0.10 13.45
C ILE A 56 -2.83 -0.92 12.47
N LEU A 57 -2.37 -0.31 11.38
CA LEU A 57 -1.53 -0.97 10.38
C LEU A 57 -0.23 -1.55 11.00
N LYS A 58 0.47 -0.77 11.83
CA LYS A 58 1.65 -1.23 12.57
C LYS A 58 1.31 -2.41 13.48
N LEU A 59 0.22 -2.33 14.25
CA LEU A 59 -0.20 -3.41 15.17
C LEU A 59 -0.52 -4.72 14.44
N ILE A 60 -1.22 -4.67 13.30
CA ILE A 60 -1.55 -5.89 12.54
C ILE A 60 -0.30 -6.47 11.85
N PHE A 61 0.63 -5.63 11.41
CA PHE A 61 1.92 -6.08 10.87
C PHE A 61 2.84 -6.73 11.91
N GLU A 62 2.81 -6.27 13.16
CA GLU A 62 3.49 -6.95 14.28
C GLU A 62 2.95 -8.37 14.50
N LYS A 63 1.67 -8.59 14.17
CA LYS A 63 1.01 -9.91 14.25
C LYS A 63 1.14 -10.73 12.95
N GLY A 64 1.85 -10.23 11.95
CA GLY A 64 2.13 -10.96 10.71
C GLY A 64 1.01 -10.90 9.68
N ALA A 65 0.13 -9.89 9.72
CA ALA A 65 -0.85 -9.63 8.67
C ALA A 65 -0.16 -9.52 7.31
N LYS A 66 -0.74 -10.18 6.31
CA LYS A 66 -0.22 -10.18 4.94
C LYS A 66 -0.91 -9.09 4.11
N ILE A 67 -0.14 -8.47 3.23
CA ILE A 67 -0.65 -7.55 2.22
C ILE A 67 -1.21 -8.40 1.07
N ARG A 68 -2.46 -8.15 0.67
CA ARG A 68 -3.02 -8.75 -0.55
C ARG A 68 -2.46 -8.04 -1.79
N GLU A 69 -2.39 -8.72 -2.90
CA GLU A 69 -1.98 -8.10 -4.16
C GLU A 69 -3.19 -7.47 -4.87
N GLY A 70 -2.92 -6.56 -5.80
CA GLY A 70 -3.95 -5.95 -6.62
C GLY A 70 -4.63 -4.74 -5.96
N SER A 71 -5.87 -4.48 -6.39
CA SER A 71 -6.70 -3.39 -5.86
C SER A 71 -7.06 -3.57 -4.37
N GLU A 72 -6.91 -4.78 -3.83
CA GLU A 72 -7.16 -5.08 -2.42
C GLU A 72 -5.92 -4.85 -1.54
N SER A 73 -4.82 -4.33 -2.10
CA SER A 73 -3.57 -4.11 -1.36
C SER A 73 -3.61 -2.99 -0.33
N GLY A 74 -4.56 -2.06 -0.44
CA GLY A 74 -4.60 -0.83 0.34
C GLY A 74 -3.76 0.30 -0.24
N VAL A 75 -3.06 0.09 -1.37
CA VAL A 75 -2.20 1.12 -1.99
C VAL A 75 -3.04 2.25 -2.57
N ILE A 76 -4.12 1.93 -3.28
CA ILE A 76 -4.98 2.94 -3.91
C ILE A 76 -5.54 3.87 -2.84
N GLU A 77 -6.11 3.30 -1.77
CA GLU A 77 -6.69 4.04 -0.66
C GLU A 77 -5.64 4.90 0.06
N THR A 78 -4.42 4.38 0.21
CA THR A 78 -3.30 5.12 0.81
C THR A 78 -2.92 6.34 -0.02
N CYS A 79 -2.87 6.19 -1.35
CA CYS A 79 -2.56 7.29 -2.27
C CYS A 79 -3.71 8.30 -2.35
N GLU A 80 -4.97 7.84 -2.35
CA GLU A 80 -6.15 8.72 -2.27
C GLU A 80 -6.14 9.56 -0.98
N ASN A 81 -5.67 8.99 0.13
CA ASN A 81 -5.49 9.67 1.41
C ASN A 81 -4.21 10.53 1.49
N ASP A 82 -3.38 10.53 0.44
CA ASP A 82 -2.07 11.21 0.39
C ASP A 82 -1.11 10.83 1.55
N ASN A 83 -1.21 9.60 2.08
CA ASN A 83 -0.40 9.17 3.21
C ASN A 83 0.89 8.45 2.81
N LEU A 84 1.94 9.24 2.69
CA LEU A 84 3.27 8.74 2.33
C LEU A 84 3.89 7.78 3.37
N GLU A 85 3.61 7.94 4.67
CA GLU A 85 4.18 7.05 5.70
C GLU A 85 3.60 5.64 5.60
N ILE A 86 2.29 5.52 5.38
CA ILE A 86 1.64 4.23 5.15
C ILE A 86 2.17 3.62 3.85
N LEU A 87 2.29 4.39 2.76
CA LEU A 87 2.78 3.87 1.49
C LEU A 87 4.19 3.31 1.60
N LYS A 88 5.10 4.04 2.27
CA LYS A 88 6.46 3.56 2.59
C LYS A 88 6.42 2.23 3.33
N LEU A 89 5.56 2.11 4.34
CA LEU A 89 5.44 0.89 5.13
C LEU A 89 4.91 -0.31 4.31
N LEU A 90 3.96 -0.09 3.40
CA LEU A 90 3.46 -1.13 2.49
C LEU A 90 4.57 -1.62 1.55
N LEU A 91 5.32 -0.70 0.95
CA LEU A 91 6.40 -1.01 0.01
C LEU A 91 7.64 -1.61 0.68
N GLU A 92 7.95 -1.24 1.93
CA GLU A 92 8.97 -1.92 2.74
C GLU A 92 8.63 -3.39 2.99
N ARG A 93 7.33 -3.68 3.19
CA ARG A 93 6.80 -5.04 3.39
C ARG A 93 6.74 -5.84 2.09
N ASN A 94 6.36 -5.20 0.99
CA ASN A 94 6.32 -5.80 -0.34
C ASN A 94 6.85 -4.81 -1.40
N PRO A 95 8.14 -4.86 -1.75
CA PRO A 95 8.75 -3.92 -2.69
C PRO A 95 8.19 -3.97 -4.12
N ASN A 96 7.55 -5.08 -4.51
CA ASN A 96 7.01 -5.25 -5.86
C ASN A 96 5.48 -5.01 -5.90
N LEU A 97 4.89 -4.44 -4.86
CA LEU A 97 3.43 -4.32 -4.70
C LEU A 97 2.76 -3.54 -5.85
N VAL A 98 3.50 -2.62 -6.47
CA VAL A 98 3.03 -1.75 -7.56
C VAL A 98 3.72 -2.02 -8.90
N LEU A 99 4.54 -3.07 -9.00
CA LEU A 99 5.34 -3.33 -10.20
C LEU A 99 4.46 -3.55 -11.43
N GLU A 100 4.67 -2.74 -12.47
CA GLU A 100 3.90 -2.74 -13.73
C GLU A 100 2.37 -2.63 -13.50
N LYS A 101 2.00 -1.88 -12.46
CA LYS A 101 0.61 -1.56 -12.12
C LYS A 101 0.50 -0.07 -11.87
N ASP A 102 -0.62 0.49 -12.28
CA ASP A 102 -1.05 1.78 -11.79
C ASP A 102 -1.95 1.56 -10.56
N TYR A 103 -1.34 1.61 -9.38
CA TYR A 103 -2.05 1.66 -8.11
C TYR A 103 -1.73 2.98 -7.42
N GLY A 104 -2.64 3.94 -7.59
CA GLY A 104 -2.61 5.22 -6.90
C GLY A 104 -1.67 6.27 -7.51
N LEU A 105 -1.15 6.07 -8.73
CA LEU A 105 -0.30 7.08 -9.39
C LEU A 105 -1.13 8.30 -9.80
N GLU A 106 -2.34 8.09 -10.32
CA GLU A 106 -3.30 9.17 -10.61
C GLU A 106 -3.55 10.05 -9.38
N ALA A 107 -3.94 9.45 -8.25
CA ALA A 107 -4.19 10.16 -7.00
C ALA A 107 -2.95 10.95 -6.52
N ALA A 108 -1.75 10.37 -6.61
CA ALA A 108 -0.52 11.07 -6.24
C ALA A 108 -0.24 12.29 -7.11
N ILE A 109 -0.58 12.24 -8.41
CA ILE A 109 -0.47 13.35 -9.36
C ILE A 109 -1.53 14.42 -9.06
N GLU A 110 -2.79 14.03 -8.82
CA GLU A 110 -3.88 14.95 -8.48
C GLU A 110 -3.61 15.71 -7.17
N HIS A 111 -2.92 15.06 -6.22
CA HIS A 111 -2.47 15.69 -4.98
C HIS A 111 -1.18 16.52 -5.15
N GLU A 112 -0.58 16.53 -6.33
CA GLU A 112 0.71 17.17 -6.61
C GLU A 112 1.84 16.68 -5.67
N ASN A 113 1.71 15.46 -5.12
CA ASN A 113 2.67 14.92 -4.15
C ASN A 113 3.82 14.21 -4.85
N MET A 114 4.85 14.98 -5.17
CA MET A 114 6.00 14.46 -5.89
C MET A 114 6.83 13.44 -5.14
N GLU A 115 6.83 13.47 -3.80
CA GLU A 115 7.54 12.44 -3.05
C GLU A 115 6.82 11.08 -3.20
N MET A 116 5.48 11.10 -3.25
CA MET A 116 4.66 9.92 -3.50
C MET A 116 4.81 9.40 -4.94
N VAL A 117 4.72 10.29 -5.93
CA VAL A 117 4.95 9.95 -7.35
C VAL A 117 6.32 9.29 -7.53
N ASN A 118 7.38 9.91 -7.01
CA ASN A 118 8.73 9.34 -7.03
C ASN A 118 8.80 7.96 -6.39
N LEU A 119 8.15 7.78 -5.23
CA LEU A 119 8.18 6.52 -4.51
C LEU A 119 7.51 5.39 -5.30
N LEU A 120 6.37 5.66 -5.94
CA LEU A 120 5.66 4.69 -6.78
C LEU A 120 6.49 4.31 -8.01
N ILE A 121 7.06 5.30 -8.71
CA ILE A 121 7.91 5.09 -9.90
C ILE A 121 9.14 4.26 -9.55
N LYS A 122 9.79 4.55 -8.41
CA LYS A 122 10.95 3.81 -7.93
C LYS A 122 10.66 2.33 -7.66
N HIS A 123 9.42 2.00 -7.31
CA HIS A 123 8.96 0.62 -7.12
C HIS A 123 8.30 0.02 -8.38
N GLY A 124 8.47 0.69 -9.53
CA GLY A 124 8.10 0.16 -10.84
C GLY A 124 6.63 0.35 -11.21
N ALA A 125 5.93 1.34 -10.65
CA ALA A 125 4.59 1.69 -11.08
C ALA A 125 4.53 1.97 -12.59
N ASP A 126 3.42 1.59 -13.25
CA ASP A 126 3.21 1.89 -14.66
C ASP A 126 2.87 3.37 -14.82
N THR A 127 3.73 4.11 -15.52
CA THR A 127 3.56 5.55 -15.76
C THR A 127 3.01 5.88 -17.13
N SER A 128 2.71 4.88 -17.97
CA SER A 128 2.50 5.07 -19.41
C SER A 128 1.33 6.00 -19.76
N GLU A 129 0.29 6.02 -18.94
CA GLU A 129 -0.88 6.89 -19.13
C GLU A 129 -0.65 8.32 -18.62
N TYR A 130 0.31 8.53 -17.71
CA TYR A 130 0.50 9.77 -16.98
C TYR A 130 1.83 10.49 -17.26
N ILE A 131 2.60 10.05 -18.27
CA ILE A 131 3.93 10.63 -18.59
C ILE A 131 3.84 12.16 -18.75
N GLU A 132 2.86 12.66 -19.51
CA GLU A 132 2.72 14.09 -19.76
C GLU A 132 2.42 14.86 -18.47
N SER A 133 1.50 14.35 -17.64
CA SER A 133 1.15 14.95 -16.34
C SER A 133 2.31 14.93 -15.36
N ILE A 134 3.09 13.83 -15.30
CA ILE A 134 4.27 13.73 -14.44
C ILE A 134 5.36 14.74 -14.87
N MET A 135 5.58 14.90 -16.17
CA MET A 135 6.55 15.86 -16.69
C MET A 135 6.14 17.31 -16.41
N GLU A 136 4.87 17.65 -16.63
CA GLU A 136 4.32 18.97 -16.30
C GLU A 136 4.50 19.29 -14.82
N LEU A 137 4.13 18.35 -13.95
CA LEU A 137 4.28 18.49 -12.50
C LEU A 137 5.77 18.62 -12.07
N ALA A 138 6.69 17.91 -12.73
CA ALA A 138 8.12 17.99 -12.44
C ALA A 138 8.73 19.37 -12.78
N ASP A 139 8.32 19.96 -13.89
CA ASP A 139 8.74 21.29 -14.32
C ASP A 139 8.20 22.38 -13.38
N GLU A 140 6.95 22.25 -12.92
CA GLU A 140 6.32 23.20 -11.99
C GLU A 140 6.98 23.21 -10.61
N LEU A 141 7.44 22.04 -10.14
CA LEU A 141 8.00 21.85 -8.80
C LEU A 141 9.54 21.87 -8.76
N ASP A 142 10.21 22.20 -9.89
CA ASP A 142 11.67 22.28 -10.02
C ASP A 142 12.37 20.98 -9.56
N CYS A 143 11.82 19.83 -9.96
CA CYS A 143 12.26 18.50 -9.52
C CYS A 143 13.01 17.74 -10.65
N ASP A 144 14.33 17.94 -10.74
CA ASP A 144 15.18 17.33 -11.78
C ASP A 144 15.28 15.79 -11.72
N ASP A 145 15.05 15.18 -10.55
CA ASP A 145 15.31 13.76 -10.27
C ASP A 145 14.38 12.78 -11.04
N LEU A 146 13.22 13.24 -11.53
CA LEU A 146 12.20 12.37 -12.13
C LEU A 146 12.43 12.05 -13.61
N SER A 147 13.17 12.90 -14.32
CA SER A 147 13.36 12.79 -15.77
C SER A 147 14.04 11.48 -16.18
N GLU A 148 15.08 11.05 -15.46
CA GLU A 148 15.78 9.78 -15.73
C GLU A 148 14.94 8.54 -15.37
N SER A 149 14.18 8.60 -14.27
CA SER A 149 13.41 7.44 -13.77
C SER A 149 12.17 7.15 -14.62
N CYS A 150 11.52 8.19 -15.16
CA CYS A 150 10.39 8.03 -16.08
C CYS A 150 10.84 7.50 -17.45
N GLU A 151 11.98 7.97 -17.98
CA GLU A 151 12.51 7.54 -19.27
C GLU A 151 13.01 6.09 -19.27
N TYR A 152 13.56 5.60 -18.15
CA TYR A 152 13.96 4.21 -18.00
C TYR A 152 12.77 3.25 -18.09
N ASN A 153 11.66 3.56 -17.42
CA ASN A 153 10.43 2.76 -17.47
C ASN A 153 9.73 2.85 -18.85
N ALA A 154 9.79 4.00 -19.53
CA ALA A 154 9.28 4.16 -20.90
C ALA A 154 10.13 3.47 -21.98
N GLY A 155 11.43 3.25 -21.71
CA GLY A 155 12.41 2.70 -22.66
C GLY A 155 12.22 1.22 -23.02
N GLU A 156 11.68 0.41 -22.10
CA GLU A 156 11.33 -0.99 -22.37
C GLU A 156 10.01 -1.12 -23.16
N TYR A 157 9.05 -0.22 -22.94
CA TYR A 157 7.77 -0.17 -23.67
C TYR A 157 7.94 0.07 -25.19
N LYS A 158 8.95 0.85 -25.61
CA LYS A 158 9.27 1.06 -27.04
C LYS A 158 9.98 -0.12 -27.70
N LYS A 159 10.61 -1.03 -26.93
CA LYS A 159 11.28 -2.24 -27.46
C LYS A 159 10.31 -3.41 -27.66
N LEU A 160 9.33 -3.58 -26.76
CA LEU A 160 8.35 -4.68 -26.83
C LEU A 160 7.29 -4.50 -27.92
N LYS A 161 6.95 -3.27 -28.33
CA LYS A 161 6.04 -3.02 -29.48
C LYS A 161 6.72 -3.11 -30.86
N ARG A 162 8.03 -3.41 -30.92
CA ARG A 162 8.82 -3.52 -32.16
C ARG A 162 9.41 -4.91 -32.42
N SER A 163 9.07 -5.94 -31.62
CA SER A 163 9.36 -7.35 -31.93
C SER A 163 8.10 -8.09 -32.35
#